data_AF-A0A958A0C4-F1
#
_entry.id   AF-A0A958A0C4-F1
#
_cell.length_a   1.000
_cell.length_b   1.000
_cell.length_c   1.000
_cell.angle_alpha   90.00
_cell.angle_beta   90.00
_cell.angle_gamma   90.00
#
_symmetry.space_group_name_H-M   'P 1'
#
loop_
_entity.id
_entity.type
_entity.pdbx_description
1 polymer ?
#
loop_
_entity_poly.entity_id
_entity_poly.type
_entity_poly.pdbx_seq_one_letter_code
_entity_poly.pdbx_strand_id
1 'polypeptide(L)'
;MSELLDWAKFNRDLLAEYDVYTTTAAFKVLTQELQLTINTMSDQYKENNRLVGLIPSENDVDFLVVFVDPTEMPVIDPDIKALLDNATFRNVPIAGNRRAADHMFPSCLALTE
;
A
#
# COMPACT_ATOMS: atom_id res chain seq x y z
N MET A 1 -6.85 -8.31 -6.55
CA MET A 1 -7.70 -7.71 -5.50
C MET A 1 -8.09 -8.70 -4.39
N SER A 2 -8.53 -9.92 -4.71
CA SER A 2 -8.88 -10.94 -3.70
C SER A 2 -7.74 -11.21 -2.70
N GLU A 3 -6.52 -11.42 -3.19
CA GLU A 3 -5.37 -11.70 -2.32
C GLU A 3 -5.04 -10.55 -1.34
N LEU A 4 -5.12 -9.29 -1.80
CA LEU A 4 -4.90 -8.12 -0.96
C LEU A 4 -5.97 -8.01 0.13
N LEU A 5 -7.23 -8.23 -0.22
CA LEU A 5 -8.33 -8.20 0.74
C LEU A 5 -8.20 -9.30 1.78
N ASP A 6 -7.88 -10.53 1.35
CA ASP A 6 -7.71 -11.67 2.26
C ASP A 6 -6.55 -11.43 3.23
N TRP A 7 -5.44 -10.89 2.73
CA TRP A 7 -4.30 -10.51 3.56
C TRP A 7 -4.66 -9.38 4.54
N ALA A 8 -5.39 -8.35 4.08
CA ALA A 8 -5.78 -7.23 4.94
C ALA A 8 -6.80 -7.65 6.00
N LYS A 9 -7.71 -8.60 5.70
CA LYS A 9 -8.62 -9.19 6.68
C LYS A 9 -7.88 -9.97 7.74
N PHE A 10 -6.88 -10.76 7.33
CA PHE A 10 -6.05 -11.51 8.26
C PHE A 10 -5.26 -10.60 9.21
N ASN A 11 -4.76 -9.47 8.71
CA ASN A 11 -3.97 -8.50 9.47
C ASN A 11 -4.78 -7.32 10.00
N ARG A 12 -6.12 -7.43 10.03
CA ARG A 12 -7.04 -6.29 10.27
C ARG A 12 -6.75 -5.56 11.58
N ASP A 13 -6.52 -6.30 12.66
CA ASP A 13 -6.31 -5.69 13.98
C ASP A 13 -4.99 -4.93 14.05
N LEU A 14 -3.94 -5.46 13.42
CA LEU A 14 -2.65 -4.78 13.33
C LEU A 14 -2.72 -3.58 12.39
N LEU A 15 -3.41 -3.69 11.25
CA LEU A 15 -3.68 -2.56 10.35
C LEU A 15 -4.43 -1.41 11.04
N ALA A 16 -5.17 -1.68 12.12
CA ALA A 16 -5.85 -0.65 12.90
C ALA A 16 -4.90 0.26 13.69
N GLU A 17 -3.64 -0.14 13.86
CA GLU A 17 -2.59 0.63 14.53
C GLU A 17 -1.85 1.59 13.58
N TYR A 18 -2.13 1.53 12.27
CA TYR A 18 -1.46 2.33 11.23
C TYR A 18 -2.44 3.29 10.53
N ASP A 19 -1.89 4.38 10.00
CA ASP A 19 -2.61 5.22 9.05
C ASP A 19 -2.60 4.56 7.66
N VAL A 20 -3.70 3.87 7.31
CA VAL A 20 -3.80 3.10 6.07
C VAL A 20 -4.26 3.99 4.92
N TYR A 21 -3.44 4.09 3.87
CA TYR A 21 -3.77 4.80 2.62
C TYR A 21 -3.97 3.82 1.47
N THR A 22 -4.98 4.07 0.63
CA THR A 22 -5.34 3.15 -0.47
C THR A 22 -5.75 3.90 -1.73
N THR A 23 -5.60 3.24 -2.89
CA THR A 23 -6.16 3.71 -4.15
C THR A 23 -7.69 3.70 -4.10
N THR A 24 -8.35 4.56 -4.89
CA THR A 24 -9.81 4.67 -4.92
C THR A 24 -10.52 3.33 -5.15
N ALA A 25 -9.96 2.46 -5.98
CA ALA A 25 -10.52 1.14 -6.26
C ALA A 25 -10.46 0.19 -5.05
N ALA A 26 -9.36 0.23 -4.29
CA ALA A 26 -9.18 -0.57 -3.09
C ALA A 26 -9.95 0.01 -1.89
N PHE A 27 -10.02 1.34 -1.76
CA PHE A 27 -10.68 2.05 -0.67
C PHE A 27 -12.10 1.55 -0.42
N LYS A 28 -12.93 1.49 -1.48
CA LYS A 28 -14.33 1.09 -1.34
C LYS A 28 -14.45 -0.31 -0.75
N VAL A 29 -13.65 -1.26 -1.24
CA VAL A 29 -13.69 -2.65 -0.80
C VAL A 29 -13.14 -2.79 0.62
N LEU A 30 -11.97 -2.22 0.89
CA LEU A 30 -11.30 -2.38 2.18
C LEU A 30 -12.06 -1.67 3.31
N THR A 31 -12.61 -0.48 3.08
CA THR A 31 -13.39 0.23 4.11
C THR A 31 -14.67 -0.53 4.47
N GLN A 32 -15.35 -1.13 3.47
CA GLN A 32 -16.54 -1.93 3.70
C GLN A 32 -16.25 -3.22 4.48
N GLU A 33 -15.14 -3.88 4.15
CA GLU A 33 -14.84 -5.22 4.66
C GLU A 33 -14.06 -5.23 5.98
N LEU A 34 -13.20 -4.23 6.21
CA LEU A 34 -12.33 -4.18 7.40
C LEU A 34 -12.92 -3.37 8.55
N GLN A 35 -13.88 -2.48 8.25
CA GLN A 35 -14.46 -1.54 9.21
C GLN A 35 -13.37 -0.75 9.96
N LEU A 36 -12.37 -0.28 9.22
CA LEU A 36 -11.28 0.56 9.71
C LEU A 36 -11.40 1.95 9.11
N THR A 37 -10.81 2.94 9.79
CA THR A 37 -10.56 4.25 9.19
C THR A 37 -9.45 4.08 8.15
N ILE A 38 -9.85 4.03 6.88
CA ILE A 38 -8.91 4.00 5.75
C ILE A 38 -8.95 5.38 5.11
N ASN A 39 -7.79 5.85 4.65
CA ASN A 39 -7.66 7.07 3.88
C ASN A 39 -7.66 6.75 2.38
N THR A 40 -8.41 7.54 1.62
CA THR A 40 -8.39 7.47 0.15
C THR A 40 -7.42 8.51 -0.40
N MET A 41 -6.69 8.15 -1.45
CA MET A 41 -5.89 9.10 -2.23
C MET A 41 -6.69 10.30 -2.73
N SER A 42 -8.02 10.15 -2.87
CA SER A 42 -8.85 11.13 -3.53
C SER A 42 -8.96 12.45 -2.79
N ASP A 43 -8.68 12.59 -1.49
CA ASP A 43 -8.89 13.89 -0.80
C ASP A 43 -7.62 14.70 -0.54
N GLN A 44 -6.45 14.05 -0.38
CA GLN A 44 -5.18 14.74 -0.12
C GLN A 44 -4.30 14.93 -1.36
N TYR A 45 -4.50 14.13 -2.43
CA TYR A 45 -3.63 14.12 -3.62
C TYR A 45 -4.35 14.45 -4.94
N LYS A 46 -5.49 15.17 -4.87
CA LYS A 46 -6.35 15.52 -6.03
C LYS A 46 -5.62 16.16 -7.19
N GLU A 47 -4.60 16.98 -6.93
CA GLU A 47 -4.03 17.84 -7.97
C GLU A 47 -3.29 17.08 -9.09
N ASN A 48 -2.84 15.84 -8.84
CA ASN A 48 -2.03 15.11 -9.81
C ASN A 48 -2.59 13.74 -10.24
N ASN A 49 -3.60 13.18 -9.57
CA ASN A 49 -4.26 11.88 -9.88
C ASN A 49 -3.31 10.73 -10.27
N ARG A 50 -2.06 10.75 -9.80
CA ARG A 50 -1.01 9.78 -10.13
C ARG A 50 -0.57 9.06 -8.87
N LEU A 51 -0.35 7.76 -9.00
CA LEU A 51 0.01 6.88 -7.88
C LEU A 51 1.30 7.32 -7.18
N VAL A 52 2.24 7.96 -7.89
CA VAL A 52 3.49 8.50 -7.32
C VAL A 52 3.26 9.47 -6.14
N GLY A 53 2.09 10.12 -6.07
CA GLY A 53 1.73 11.00 -4.97
C GLY A 53 1.48 10.29 -3.63
N LEU A 54 1.36 8.94 -3.63
CA LEU A 54 1.20 8.16 -2.40
C LEU A 54 2.37 8.27 -1.44
N ILE A 55 3.55 8.58 -1.96
CA ILE A 55 4.76 8.69 -1.17
C ILE A 55 5.14 10.17 -1.14
N PRO A 56 4.72 10.91 -0.09
CA PRO A 56 5.06 12.31 0.05
C PRO A 56 6.57 12.54 0.03
N SER A 57 6.97 13.80 -0.23
CA SER A 57 8.37 14.19 -0.27
C SER A 57 9.04 14.20 1.11
N GLU A 58 8.25 14.25 2.17
CA GLU A 58 8.69 14.13 3.56
C GLU A 58 8.28 12.74 4.10
N ASN A 59 9.06 12.25 5.05
CA ASN A 59 9.40 10.84 5.31
C ASN A 59 8.27 9.95 5.91
N ASP A 60 7.01 10.10 5.49
CA ASP A 60 5.85 9.60 6.24
C ASP A 60 5.30 8.22 5.79
N VAL A 61 6.07 7.43 5.05
CA VAL A 61 5.61 6.09 4.59
C VAL A 61 6.53 5.00 5.11
N ASP A 62 6.03 4.24 6.08
CA ASP A 62 6.76 3.14 6.71
C ASP A 62 6.93 1.93 5.77
N PHE A 63 5.91 1.65 4.95
CA PHE A 63 5.95 0.57 3.97
C PHE A 63 4.88 0.73 2.90
N LEU A 64 5.12 0.10 1.76
CA LEU A 64 4.21 0.03 0.61
C LEU A 64 3.83 -1.43 0.33
N VAL A 65 2.53 -1.74 0.28
CA VAL A 65 2.02 -3.07 -0.13
C VAL A 65 1.37 -2.96 -1.50
N VAL A 66 1.94 -3.65 -2.50
CA VAL A 66 1.42 -3.67 -3.88
C VAL A 66 1.48 -5.11 -4.39
N PHE A 67 0.34 -5.79 -4.42
CA PHE A 67 0.25 -7.15 -4.98
C PHE A 67 0.05 -7.07 -6.48
N VAL A 68 1.12 -7.39 -7.22
CA VAL A 68 1.13 -7.44 -8.68
C VAL A 68 0.93 -8.89 -9.13
N ASP A 69 -0.04 -9.12 -10.01
CA ASP A 69 -0.19 -10.42 -10.64
C ASP A 69 0.99 -10.65 -11.62
N PRO A 70 1.81 -11.69 -11.44
CA PRO A 70 2.94 -11.97 -12.32
C PRO A 70 2.52 -12.30 -13.77
N THR A 71 1.26 -12.67 -13.99
CA THR A 71 0.72 -12.96 -15.32
C THR A 71 0.27 -11.69 -16.06
N GLU A 72 0.04 -10.58 -15.34
CA GLU A 72 -0.27 -9.27 -15.89
C GLU A 72 0.99 -8.42 -16.19
N MET A 73 2.19 -9.00 -16.00
CA MET A 73 3.49 -8.32 -16.15
C MET A 73 3.97 -7.85 -17.54
N PRO A 74 3.34 -8.11 -18.71
CA PRO A 74 3.90 -7.60 -19.96
C PRO A 74 3.90 -6.07 -20.07
N VAL A 75 2.99 -5.37 -19.38
CA VAL A 75 2.91 -3.91 -19.34
C VAL A 75 2.51 -3.49 -17.91
N ILE A 76 3.51 -3.30 -17.04
CA ILE A 76 3.25 -2.62 -15.76
C ILE A 76 2.74 -1.22 -16.10
N ASP A 77 1.57 -0.89 -15.56
CA ASP A 77 0.99 0.46 -15.70
C ASP A 77 2.06 1.52 -15.36
N PRO A 78 2.29 2.52 -16.23
CA PRO A 78 3.31 3.55 -16.01
C PRO A 78 3.20 4.27 -14.66
N ASP A 79 1.99 4.42 -14.11
CA ASP A 79 1.79 5.03 -12.80
C ASP A 79 2.15 4.06 -11.66
N ILE A 80 1.91 2.76 -11.80
CA ILE A 80 2.41 1.74 -10.86
C ILE A 80 3.94 1.72 -10.88
N LYS A 81 4.53 1.77 -12.08
CA LYS A 81 5.99 1.84 -12.21
C LYS A 81 6.55 3.10 -11.55
N ALA A 82 5.94 4.26 -11.79
CA ALA A 82 6.37 5.51 -11.19
C ALA A 82 6.27 5.49 -9.65
N LEU A 83 5.23 4.88 -9.10
CA LEU A 83 5.11 4.65 -7.65
C LEU A 83 6.25 3.78 -7.11
N LEU A 84 6.53 2.63 -7.77
CA LEU A 84 7.60 1.73 -7.34
C LEU A 84 8.99 2.36 -7.46
N ASP A 85 9.25 3.11 -8.53
CA ASP A 85 10.49 3.85 -8.73
C ASP A 85 10.66 4.90 -7.61
N ASN A 86 9.59 5.62 -7.26
CA ASN A 86 9.61 6.62 -6.19
C ASN A 86 9.84 5.98 -4.82
N ALA A 87 9.13 4.89 -4.49
CA ALA A 87 9.31 4.13 -3.27
C ALA A 87 10.77 3.66 -3.12
N THR A 88 11.34 3.13 -4.20
CA THR A 88 12.73 2.68 -4.24
C THR A 88 13.70 3.84 -4.03
N PHE A 89 13.49 4.97 -4.71
CA PHE A 89 14.29 6.18 -4.55
C PHE A 89 14.27 6.71 -3.12
N ARG A 90 13.12 6.59 -2.43
CA ARG A 90 12.90 6.98 -1.04
C ARG A 90 13.34 5.93 -0.03
N ASN A 91 13.81 4.77 -0.48
CA ASN A 91 14.15 3.63 0.38
C ASN A 91 12.99 3.13 1.26
N VAL A 92 11.76 3.26 0.75
CA VAL A 92 10.54 2.73 1.39
C VAL A 92 10.50 1.22 1.19
N PRO A 93 10.33 0.42 2.24
CA PRO A 93 10.11 -1.03 2.13
C PRO A 93 8.89 -1.36 1.25
N ILE A 94 9.05 -2.27 0.28
CA ILE A 94 7.99 -2.66 -0.66
C ILE A 94 7.67 -4.15 -0.56
N ALA A 95 6.42 -4.48 -0.27
CA ALA A 95 5.89 -5.83 -0.35
C ALA A 95 5.14 -6.05 -1.68
N GLY A 96 5.78 -6.77 -2.61
CA GLY A 96 5.24 -7.08 -3.94
C GLY A 96 4.25 -8.26 -3.97
N ASN A 97 4.15 -9.02 -2.89
CA ASN A 97 3.30 -10.20 -2.75
C ASN A 97 3.02 -10.49 -1.27
N ARG A 98 2.10 -11.42 -1.01
CA ARG A 98 1.70 -11.79 0.36
C ARG A 98 2.87 -12.23 1.23
N ARG A 99 3.80 -13.05 0.72
CA ARG A 99 4.93 -13.51 1.54
C ARG A 99 5.85 -12.38 1.96
N ALA A 100 6.13 -11.44 1.05
CA ALA A 100 6.91 -10.26 1.39
C ALA A 100 6.18 -9.41 2.44
N ALA A 101 4.86 -9.23 2.30
CA ALA A 101 4.05 -8.50 3.26
C ALA A 101 4.05 -9.18 4.64
N ASP A 102 3.82 -10.50 4.70
CA ASP A 102 3.83 -11.28 5.94
C ASP A 102 5.18 -11.24 6.66
N HIS A 103 6.29 -11.08 5.94
CA HIS A 103 7.60 -10.89 6.56
C HIS A 103 7.80 -9.46 7.06
N MET A 104 7.38 -8.45 6.30
CA MET A 104 7.57 -7.04 6.63
C MET A 104 6.68 -6.56 7.78
N PHE A 105 5.40 -6.96 7.77
CA PHE A 105 4.36 -6.42 8.65
C PHE A 105 4.62 -6.71 10.14
N PRO A 106 5.05 -7.93 10.56
CA PRO A 106 5.40 -8.21 11.95
C PRO A 106 6.78 -7.68 12.35
N SER A 107 7.70 -7.50 11.39
CA SER A 107 9.09 -7.12 11.67
C SER A 107 9.31 -5.60 11.70
N CYS A 108 8.44 -4.81 11.06
CA CYS A 108 8.47 -3.35 11.13
C CYS A 108 8.21 -2.84 12.57
N LEU A 109 7.49 -3.61 13.38
CA LEU A 109 7.26 -3.34 14.82
C LEU A 109 8.53 -3.43 15.68
N ALA A 110 9.56 -4.14 15.21
CA ALA A 110 10.80 -4.36 15.95
C ALA A 110 11.90 -3.33 15.64
N LEU A 111 11.68 -2.42 14.68
CA LEU A 111 12.66 -1.41 14.25
C LEU A 111 12.34 0.00 14.77
N THR A 112 11.24 0.15 15.51
CA THR A 112 10.79 1.42 16.11
C THR A 112 11.14 1.57 17.60
N GLU A 113 12.07 0.75 18.13
CA GLU A 113 12.68 0.91 19.47
C GLU A 113 14.08 1.56 19.44
#